data_AF-A0A1Y1VWD3-F1
#
_entry.id   AF-A0A1Y1VWD3-F1
#
_cell.length_a   1.000
_cell.length_b   1.000
_cell.length_c   1.000
_cell.angle_alpha   90.00
_cell.angle_beta   90.00
_cell.angle_gamma   90.00
#
_symmetry.space_group_name_H-M   'P 1'
#
loop_
_entity.id
_entity.type
_entity.pdbx_description
1 polymer ?
#
loop_
_entity_poly.entity_id
_entity_poly.type
_entity_poly.pdbx_seq_one_letter_code
_entity_poly.pdbx_strand_id
1 'polypeptide(L)'
;MKISFSFTSLLALSSLATGSLANTFRSAKWAAIPPDYNTDTASMYESQAAPITGNMTSFWNNDKNLILPAINSNGGVGKPANIDSQVFLAALHASLGDGFYTVDSDQMLASVVAKTNAFKPLYPINADTEATVNSATMPIATWSTADKVTVTKATGTFFNQMKELYGIGFTNVYEVGATYTSDSDTFGEFLANTMLSGDRYMARVAHHTDASGSMTEQWLRGEGTPTGAPNLTWPFEVHTSAARHRAAASRIVYGN
;
A
#
# COMPACT_ATOMS: atom_id res chain seq x y z
N MET A 1 -20.75 3.77 -15.75
CA MET A 1 -19.80 2.70 -15.31
C MET A 1 -18.81 3.35 -14.35
N LYS A 2 -18.76 2.85 -13.11
CA LYS A 2 -18.44 3.59 -11.86
C LYS A 2 -16.95 3.44 -11.48
N ILE A 3 -16.35 4.41 -10.76
CA ILE A 3 -15.09 4.16 -10.03
C ILE A 3 -15.46 3.31 -8.82
N SER A 4 -15.50 2.00 -8.98
CA SER A 4 -15.65 1.13 -7.81
C SER A 4 -14.33 1.11 -7.04
N PHE A 5 -14.22 1.96 -6.02
CA PHE A 5 -13.66 1.51 -4.76
C PHE A 5 -14.74 0.68 -4.03
N SER A 6 -15.18 -0.41 -4.66
CA SER A 6 -16.06 -1.38 -3.99
C SER A 6 -15.18 -2.12 -2.98
N PHE A 7 -15.05 -1.55 -1.79
CA PHE A 7 -14.47 -2.23 -0.64
C PHE A 7 -15.37 -3.37 -0.15
N THR A 8 -16.61 -3.49 -0.63
CA THR A 8 -17.67 -4.26 0.02
C THR A 8 -17.86 -5.71 -0.45
N SER A 9 -17.28 -6.16 -1.57
CA SER A 9 -17.70 -7.45 -2.17
C SER A 9 -16.66 -8.59 -2.22
N LEU A 10 -15.43 -8.42 -1.72
CA LEU A 10 -14.45 -9.51 -1.63
C LEU A 10 -13.75 -9.62 -0.25
N LEU A 11 -14.38 -9.05 0.78
CA LEU A 11 -13.84 -8.98 2.15
C LEU A 11 -13.96 -10.26 2.99
N ALA A 12 -14.42 -11.38 2.41
CA ALA A 12 -14.72 -12.58 3.18
C ALA A 12 -13.75 -13.75 2.98
N LEU A 13 -12.70 -13.63 2.15
CA LEU A 13 -11.73 -14.75 2.01
C LEU A 13 -10.27 -14.32 2.11
N SER A 14 -9.88 -13.16 1.55
CA SER A 14 -8.47 -12.72 1.56
C SER A 14 -8.07 -11.98 2.83
N SER A 15 -8.95 -11.11 3.37
CA SER A 15 -8.78 -10.46 4.68
C SER A 15 -8.82 -11.48 5.83
N LEU A 16 -9.53 -12.60 5.64
CA LEU A 16 -9.54 -13.71 6.57
C LEU A 16 -8.22 -14.46 6.58
N ALA A 17 -7.54 -14.64 5.45
CA ALA A 17 -6.23 -15.32 5.42
C ALA A 17 -5.07 -14.44 5.91
N THR A 18 -4.97 -13.19 5.45
CA THR A 18 -3.94 -12.23 5.92
C THR A 18 -4.20 -11.74 7.33
N GLY A 19 -5.47 -11.50 7.68
CA GLY A 19 -5.89 -11.19 9.05
C GLY A 19 -5.71 -12.37 9.99
N SER A 20 -6.00 -13.61 9.56
CA SER A 20 -5.71 -14.82 10.34
C SER A 20 -4.21 -14.98 10.57
N LEU A 21 -3.36 -14.79 9.55
CA LEU A 21 -1.92 -14.90 9.73
C LEU A 21 -1.38 -13.85 10.71
N ALA A 22 -1.71 -12.57 10.50
CA ALA A 22 -1.27 -11.49 11.37
C ALA A 22 -1.84 -11.64 12.79
N ASN A 23 -3.08 -12.08 12.94
CA ASN A 23 -3.67 -12.37 14.26
C ASN A 23 -2.98 -13.54 14.93
N THR A 24 -2.66 -14.62 14.22
CA THR A 24 -1.94 -15.77 14.78
C THR A 24 -0.54 -15.38 15.26
N PHE A 25 0.20 -14.58 14.47
CA PHE A 25 1.50 -14.06 14.92
C PHE A 25 1.38 -13.07 16.09
N ARG A 26 0.37 -12.20 16.08
CA ARG A 26 0.12 -11.27 17.20
C ARG A 26 -0.31 -12.02 18.47
N SER A 27 -1.08 -13.10 18.34
CA SER A 27 -1.48 -13.98 19.44
C SER A 27 -0.30 -14.78 19.98
N ALA A 28 0.62 -15.24 19.12
CA ALA A 28 1.88 -15.85 19.56
C ALA A 28 2.72 -14.86 20.38
N LYS A 29 2.86 -13.62 19.89
CA LYS A 29 3.54 -12.53 20.63
C LYS A 29 2.83 -12.21 21.94
N TRP A 30 1.50 -12.17 21.98
CA TRP A 30 0.71 -11.90 23.18
C TRP A 30 0.85 -13.01 24.23
N ALA A 31 0.76 -14.28 23.82
CA ALA A 31 0.96 -15.43 24.71
C ALA A 31 2.37 -15.51 25.31
N ALA A 32 3.33 -14.75 24.76
CA ALA A 32 4.69 -14.63 25.28
C ALA A 32 4.88 -13.41 26.22
N ILE A 33 3.84 -12.64 26.53
CA ILE A 33 3.90 -11.48 27.45
C ILE A 33 3.40 -11.89 28.84
N PRO A 34 4.12 -11.59 29.95
CA PRO A 34 3.65 -11.84 31.31
C PRO A 34 2.37 -11.03 31.65
N PRO A 35 1.47 -11.55 32.50
CA PRO A 35 1.58 -12.78 33.31
C PRO A 35 1.11 -14.06 32.60
N ASP A 36 0.52 -13.95 31.41
CA ASP A 36 -0.07 -15.08 30.67
C ASP A 36 0.94 -15.87 29.83
N TYR A 37 2.22 -15.87 30.26
CA TYR A 37 3.33 -16.50 29.56
C TYR A 37 3.11 -18.01 29.40
N ASN A 38 2.70 -18.42 28.19
CA ASN A 38 2.45 -19.81 27.84
C ASN A 38 3.14 -20.13 26.51
N THR A 39 4.36 -20.66 26.61
CA THR A 39 5.21 -21.03 25.48
C THR A 39 4.58 -22.09 24.58
N ASP A 40 3.75 -22.98 25.15
CA ASP A 40 3.08 -24.04 24.39
C ASP A 40 1.99 -23.44 23.52
N THR A 41 1.22 -22.49 24.05
CA THR A 41 0.21 -21.73 23.29
C THR A 41 0.85 -20.89 22.19
N ALA A 42 1.97 -20.22 22.48
CA ALA A 42 2.71 -19.47 21.47
C ALA A 42 3.22 -20.38 20.33
N SER A 43 3.81 -21.53 20.68
CA SER A 43 4.29 -22.53 19.71
C SER A 43 3.15 -23.12 18.87
N MET A 44 1.98 -23.33 19.47
CA MET A 44 0.79 -23.75 18.72
C MET A 44 0.38 -22.71 17.68
N TYR A 45 0.33 -21.42 18.03
CA TYR A 45 0.02 -20.38 17.05
C TYR A 45 1.06 -20.31 15.92
N GLU A 46 2.36 -20.37 16.24
CA GLU A 46 3.41 -20.39 15.22
C GLU A 46 3.28 -21.59 14.27
N SER A 47 2.93 -22.77 14.79
CA SER A 47 2.68 -23.98 13.98
C SER A 47 1.52 -23.81 12.98
N GLN A 48 0.51 -23.00 13.33
CA GLN A 48 -0.61 -22.69 12.42
C GLN A 48 -0.27 -21.57 11.44
N ALA A 49 0.61 -20.64 11.83
CA ALA A 49 1.05 -19.55 10.95
C ALA A 49 1.90 -20.08 9.78
N ALA A 50 2.80 -21.04 10.03
CA ALA A 50 3.70 -21.59 9.02
C ALA A 50 3.02 -22.06 7.71
N PRO A 51 1.97 -22.93 7.73
CA PRO A 51 1.29 -23.35 6.50
C PRO A 51 0.52 -22.21 5.82
N ILE A 52 0.01 -21.23 6.59
CA ILE A 52 -0.66 -20.05 6.02
C ILE A 52 0.36 -19.17 5.28
N THR A 53 1.52 -18.89 5.87
CA THR A 53 2.62 -18.16 5.22
C THR A 53 3.10 -18.89 3.96
N GLY A 54 3.28 -20.22 4.04
CA GLY A 54 3.66 -21.03 2.88
C GLY A 54 2.68 -20.86 1.72
N ASN A 55 1.36 -20.91 2.00
CA ASN A 55 0.33 -20.71 0.99
C ASN A 55 0.25 -19.27 0.45
N MET A 56 0.66 -18.27 1.23
CA MET A 56 0.67 -16.87 0.77
C MET A 56 1.68 -16.60 -0.35
N THR A 57 2.75 -17.39 -0.45
CA THR A 57 3.70 -17.29 -1.57
C THR A 57 3.05 -17.59 -2.93
N SER A 58 2.05 -18.48 -2.96
CA SER A 58 1.29 -18.84 -4.17
C SER A 58 0.47 -17.69 -4.75
N PHE A 59 0.28 -16.60 -4.00
CA PHE A 59 -0.38 -15.40 -4.51
C PHE A 59 0.54 -14.57 -5.40
N TRP A 60 1.86 -14.76 -5.35
CA TRP A 60 2.76 -14.08 -6.27
C TRP A 60 2.68 -14.69 -7.66
N ASN A 61 2.41 -13.86 -8.67
CA ASN A 61 2.43 -14.26 -10.06
C ASN A 61 3.61 -13.62 -10.78
N ASN A 62 4.60 -14.45 -11.17
CA ASN A 62 5.81 -13.98 -11.85
C ASN A 62 5.52 -13.40 -13.24
N ASP A 63 4.63 -14.02 -14.01
CA ASP A 63 4.33 -13.59 -15.38
C ASP A 63 3.66 -12.21 -15.43
N LYS A 64 2.79 -11.93 -14.46
CA LYS A 64 2.10 -10.65 -14.30
C LYS A 64 2.88 -9.65 -13.43
N ASN A 65 3.95 -10.10 -12.76
CA ASN A 65 4.71 -9.32 -11.78
C ASN A 65 3.79 -8.64 -10.74
N LEU A 66 2.87 -9.42 -10.16
CA LEU A 66 1.74 -8.93 -9.37
C LEU A 66 1.38 -9.93 -8.27
N ILE A 67 1.06 -9.41 -7.07
CA ILE A 67 0.39 -10.18 -6.03
C ILE A 67 -1.09 -10.30 -6.42
N LEU A 68 -1.53 -11.52 -6.64
CA LEU A 68 -2.91 -11.83 -6.97
C LEU A 68 -3.81 -11.56 -5.76
N PRO A 69 -5.02 -11.02 -5.93
CA PRO A 69 -5.98 -10.84 -4.85
C PRO A 69 -6.71 -12.13 -4.46
N ALA A 70 -6.74 -13.09 -5.38
CA ALA A 70 -7.35 -14.39 -5.19
C ALA A 70 -6.63 -15.43 -6.05
N ILE A 71 -6.50 -16.64 -5.51
CA ILE A 71 -6.04 -17.84 -6.22
C ILE A 71 -7.09 -18.93 -6.04
N ASN A 72 -7.14 -19.90 -6.96
CA ASN A 72 -8.07 -21.03 -6.90
C ASN A 72 -9.56 -20.61 -6.80
N SER A 73 -9.92 -19.47 -7.41
CA SER A 73 -11.30 -18.96 -7.38
C SER A 73 -12.22 -19.87 -8.18
N ASN A 74 -13.27 -20.39 -7.53
CA ASN A 74 -14.34 -21.15 -8.18
C ASN A 74 -15.59 -20.27 -8.30
N GLY A 75 -15.81 -19.68 -9.48
CA GLY A 75 -16.92 -18.75 -9.73
C GLY A 75 -16.64 -17.29 -9.35
N GLY A 76 -17.66 -16.44 -9.49
CA GLY A 76 -17.58 -14.99 -9.28
C GLY A 76 -17.40 -14.17 -10.57
N VAL A 77 -17.25 -12.85 -10.41
CA VAL A 77 -17.02 -11.94 -11.54
C VAL A 77 -15.59 -12.10 -12.02
N GLY A 78 -15.42 -12.46 -13.30
CA GLY A 78 -14.10 -12.55 -13.93
C GLY A 78 -13.36 -11.21 -13.87
N LYS A 79 -12.18 -11.21 -13.26
CA LYS A 79 -11.28 -10.05 -13.20
C LYS A 79 -10.04 -10.34 -14.05
N PRO A 80 -10.06 -10.15 -15.39
CA PRO A 80 -8.95 -10.58 -16.26
C PRO A 80 -7.60 -9.95 -15.90
N ALA A 81 -7.62 -8.71 -15.38
CA ALA A 81 -6.43 -8.02 -14.90
C ALA A 81 -5.87 -8.62 -13.59
N ASN A 82 -6.68 -9.31 -12.78
CA ASN A 82 -6.34 -9.80 -11.43
C ASN A 82 -5.75 -8.70 -10.51
N ILE A 83 -6.19 -7.45 -10.66
CA ILE A 83 -5.75 -6.33 -9.82
C ILE A 83 -6.90 -5.91 -8.90
N ASP A 84 -6.59 -5.73 -7.62
CA ASP A 84 -7.58 -5.30 -6.63
C ASP A 84 -6.93 -4.54 -5.47
N SER A 85 -7.62 -3.53 -4.95
CA SER A 85 -7.12 -2.70 -3.84
C SER A 85 -6.91 -3.47 -2.54
N GLN A 86 -7.55 -4.64 -2.39
CA GLN A 86 -7.44 -5.49 -1.20
C GLN A 86 -6.00 -5.90 -0.87
N VAL A 87 -5.14 -6.07 -1.89
CA VAL A 87 -3.73 -6.46 -1.71
C VAL A 87 -2.98 -5.39 -0.90
N PHE A 88 -3.16 -4.12 -1.24
CA PHE A 88 -2.51 -3.01 -0.56
C PHE A 88 -3.11 -2.78 0.83
N LEU A 89 -4.43 -2.94 0.98
CA LEU A 89 -5.06 -2.89 2.29
C LEU A 89 -4.52 -3.98 3.21
N ALA A 90 -4.36 -5.20 2.71
CA ALA A 90 -3.80 -6.29 3.50
C ALA A 90 -2.40 -5.94 4.01
N ALA A 91 -1.53 -5.39 3.16
CA ALA A 91 -0.20 -4.93 3.59
C ALA A 91 -0.26 -3.81 4.63
N LEU A 92 -1.16 -2.83 4.47
CA LEU A 92 -1.31 -1.72 5.42
C LEU A 92 -1.84 -2.17 6.80
N HIS A 93 -2.73 -3.16 6.83
CA HIS A 93 -3.38 -3.61 8.06
C HIS A 93 -2.68 -4.79 8.75
N ALA A 94 -2.03 -5.66 7.97
CA ALA A 94 -1.54 -6.96 8.44
C ALA A 94 -0.01 -7.11 8.38
N SER A 95 0.73 -6.11 7.86
CA SER A 95 2.19 -6.17 7.81
C SER A 95 2.81 -6.39 9.19
N LEU A 96 3.82 -7.26 9.23
CA LEU A 96 4.61 -7.59 10.42
C LEU A 96 5.98 -6.89 10.43
N GLY A 97 6.34 -6.19 9.35
CA GLY A 97 7.67 -5.58 9.19
C GLY A 97 8.79 -6.60 8.97
N ASP A 98 8.47 -7.80 8.48
CA ASP A 98 9.39 -8.92 8.26
C ASP A 98 9.88 -9.05 6.80
N GLY A 99 9.48 -8.12 5.93
CA GLY A 99 9.77 -8.12 4.50
C GLY A 99 8.80 -8.96 3.65
N PHE A 100 7.92 -9.75 4.26
CA PHE A 100 6.97 -10.57 3.52
C PHE A 100 5.72 -9.76 3.14
N TYR A 101 5.62 -9.38 1.85
CA TYR A 101 4.56 -8.50 1.33
C TYR A 101 4.37 -7.21 2.16
N THR A 102 5.45 -6.71 2.75
CA THR A 102 5.47 -5.39 3.38
C THR A 102 5.32 -4.30 2.31
N VAL A 103 4.97 -3.10 2.75
CA VAL A 103 4.74 -1.92 1.89
C VAL A 103 5.95 -1.55 1.01
N ASP A 104 7.15 -1.95 1.41
CA ASP A 104 8.42 -1.75 0.71
C ASP A 104 8.97 -2.99 -0.02
N SER A 105 8.29 -4.13 0.08
CA SER A 105 8.72 -5.34 -0.62
C SER A 105 8.64 -5.17 -2.15
N ASP A 106 9.55 -5.81 -2.88
CA ASP A 106 9.59 -5.78 -4.34
C ASP A 106 8.25 -6.18 -4.97
N GLN A 107 7.60 -7.22 -4.42
CA GLN A 107 6.31 -7.70 -4.88
C GLN A 107 5.20 -6.66 -4.67
N MET A 108 5.23 -5.92 -3.56
CA MET A 108 4.26 -4.87 -3.28
C MET A 108 4.47 -3.66 -4.19
N LEU A 109 5.72 -3.19 -4.33
CA LEU A 109 6.05 -2.08 -5.23
C LEU A 109 5.69 -2.42 -6.68
N ALA A 110 5.99 -3.63 -7.15
CA ALA A 110 5.58 -4.13 -8.45
C ALA A 110 4.05 -4.13 -8.62
N SER A 111 3.31 -4.55 -7.59
CA SER A 111 1.84 -4.56 -7.60
C SER A 111 1.25 -3.14 -7.65
N VAL A 112 1.87 -2.16 -6.99
CA VAL A 112 1.47 -0.74 -7.06
C VAL A 112 1.65 -0.21 -8.48
N VAL A 113 2.78 -0.52 -9.12
CA VAL A 113 3.03 -0.16 -10.53
C VAL A 113 2.00 -0.79 -11.44
N ALA A 114 1.76 -2.11 -11.32
CA ALA A 114 0.79 -2.82 -12.15
C ALA A 114 -0.63 -2.25 -12.02
N LYS A 115 -1.07 -1.97 -10.78
CA LYS A 115 -2.37 -1.32 -10.54
C LYS A 115 -2.42 0.05 -11.20
N THR A 116 -1.38 0.84 -11.05
CA THR A 116 -1.41 2.20 -11.55
C THR A 116 -1.44 2.24 -13.07
N ASN A 117 -0.66 1.40 -13.74
CA ASN A 117 -0.69 1.25 -15.20
C ASN A 117 -2.02 0.74 -15.73
N ALA A 118 -2.69 -0.15 -15.00
CA ALA A 118 -4.01 -0.60 -15.38
C ALA A 118 -5.06 0.51 -15.21
N PHE A 119 -5.00 1.30 -14.14
CA PHE A 119 -6.06 2.26 -13.78
C PHE A 119 -5.90 3.62 -14.48
N LYS A 120 -4.67 4.05 -14.77
CA LYS A 120 -4.37 5.33 -15.43
C LYS A 120 -5.17 5.52 -16.73
N PRO A 121 -5.11 4.63 -17.74
CA PRO A 121 -5.85 4.81 -18.99
C PRO A 121 -7.35 4.51 -18.87
N LEU A 122 -7.78 3.82 -17.81
CA LEU A 122 -9.18 3.44 -17.65
C LEU A 122 -10.05 4.62 -17.23
N TYR A 123 -9.54 5.59 -16.49
CA TYR A 123 -10.39 6.66 -15.96
C TYR A 123 -9.96 8.02 -16.50
N PRO A 124 -10.80 8.69 -17.31
CA PRO A 124 -10.51 10.01 -17.85
C PRO A 124 -10.12 11.04 -16.78
N ILE A 125 -10.69 10.93 -15.57
CA ILE A 125 -10.32 11.76 -14.41
C ILE A 125 -8.82 11.72 -14.06
N ASN A 126 -8.09 10.69 -14.49
CA ASN A 126 -6.65 10.55 -14.26
C ASN A 126 -5.80 11.34 -15.28
N ALA A 127 -6.42 11.98 -16.28
CA ALA A 127 -5.71 12.78 -17.29
C ALA A 127 -5.27 14.16 -16.76
N ASP A 128 -5.96 14.71 -15.77
CA ASP A 128 -5.61 15.99 -15.14
C ASP A 128 -4.64 15.75 -13.97
N THR A 129 -3.37 16.13 -14.14
CA THR A 129 -2.29 15.86 -13.17
C THR A 129 -1.66 17.09 -12.52
N GLU A 130 -2.15 18.30 -12.82
CA GLU A 130 -1.67 19.55 -12.21
C GLU A 130 -2.40 19.83 -10.88
N ALA A 131 -2.37 18.88 -9.93
CA ALA A 131 -2.88 19.10 -8.58
C ALA A 131 -1.71 19.44 -7.63
N THR A 132 -1.68 20.68 -7.17
CA THR A 132 -0.67 21.26 -6.29
C THR A 132 -0.94 20.90 -4.81
N VAL A 133 0.04 20.20 -4.20
CA VAL A 133 0.39 19.96 -2.78
C VAL A 133 -0.56 19.28 -1.75
N ASN A 134 0.07 18.34 -1.00
CA ASN A 134 -0.17 17.81 0.37
C ASN A 134 -1.32 16.81 0.67
N SER A 135 -1.06 15.50 0.55
CA SER A 135 -0.90 14.48 1.64
C SER A 135 -0.95 13.04 1.07
N ALA A 136 -0.19 12.06 1.57
CA ALA A 136 -0.44 10.59 1.72
C ALA A 136 0.90 9.90 2.05
N THR A 137 0.88 8.67 2.56
CA THR A 137 2.10 7.98 3.03
C THR A 137 2.53 6.84 2.11
N MET A 138 3.84 6.71 1.95
CA MET A 138 4.60 5.67 1.27
C MET A 138 5.61 5.06 2.26
N PRO A 139 6.41 4.01 1.97
CA PRO A 139 7.09 3.19 3.00
C PRO A 139 8.34 3.84 3.66
N ILE A 140 8.29 5.15 3.91
CA ILE A 140 9.36 5.96 4.51
C ILE A 140 9.77 5.44 5.88
N ALA A 141 8.81 5.03 6.71
CA ALA A 141 9.09 4.51 8.05
C ALA A 141 9.95 3.24 8.01
N THR A 142 9.69 2.35 7.05
CA THR A 142 10.47 1.11 6.90
C THR A 142 11.89 1.40 6.45
N TRP A 143 12.06 2.22 5.39
CA TRP A 143 13.39 2.59 4.88
C TRP A 143 14.22 3.38 5.88
N SER A 144 13.59 4.29 6.64
CA SER A 144 14.26 5.01 7.73
C SER A 144 14.68 4.09 8.86
N THR A 145 13.82 3.15 9.28
CA THR A 145 14.19 2.19 10.34
C THR A 145 15.32 1.27 9.89
N ALA A 146 15.31 0.87 8.62
CA ALA A 146 16.37 0.05 8.01
C ALA A 146 17.68 0.82 7.77
N ASP A 147 17.66 2.15 7.89
CA ASP A 147 18.79 3.06 7.68
C ASP A 147 19.40 2.99 6.27
N LYS A 148 18.63 2.44 5.31
CA LYS A 148 19.07 2.23 3.93
C LYS A 148 17.90 1.99 2.97
N VAL A 149 18.15 2.25 1.70
CA VAL A 149 17.31 1.85 0.57
C VAL A 149 18.14 1.05 -0.42
N THR A 150 17.71 -0.17 -0.74
CA THR A 150 18.25 -0.95 -1.86
C THR A 150 17.40 -0.70 -3.10
N VAL A 151 18.01 -0.18 -4.16
CA VAL A 151 17.31 0.06 -5.43
C VAL A 151 17.28 -1.24 -6.24
N THR A 152 16.30 -2.08 -5.97
CA THR A 152 16.03 -3.26 -6.80
C THR A 152 15.41 -2.84 -8.14
N LYS A 153 15.22 -3.79 -9.05
CA LYS A 153 14.47 -3.54 -10.29
C LYS A 153 13.04 -3.06 -10.00
N ALA A 154 12.40 -3.58 -8.95
CA ALA A 154 11.06 -3.16 -8.56
C ALA A 154 11.06 -1.72 -8.03
N THR A 155 12.01 -1.37 -7.17
CA THR A 155 12.19 0.01 -6.66
C THR A 155 12.45 0.99 -7.79
N GLY A 156 13.39 0.69 -8.70
CA GLY A 156 13.66 1.55 -9.86
C GLY A 156 12.45 1.72 -10.78
N THR A 157 11.67 0.65 -11.00
CA THR A 157 10.42 0.72 -11.79
C THR A 157 9.37 1.59 -11.08
N PHE A 158 9.24 1.46 -9.77
CA PHE A 158 8.37 2.31 -8.97
C PHE A 158 8.77 3.79 -9.03
N PHE A 159 10.07 4.09 -8.98
CA PHE A 159 10.59 5.46 -9.11
C PHE A 159 10.28 6.06 -10.49
N ASN A 160 10.44 5.29 -11.57
CA ASN A 160 10.02 5.70 -12.90
C ASN A 160 8.51 5.97 -12.97
N GLN A 161 7.70 5.12 -12.33
CA GLN A 161 6.26 5.30 -12.29
C GLN A 161 5.85 6.61 -11.59
N MET A 162 6.53 6.99 -10.51
CA MET A 162 6.29 8.27 -9.84
C MET A 162 6.61 9.46 -10.74
N LYS A 163 7.70 9.39 -11.52
CA LYS A 163 8.03 10.40 -12.53
C LYS A 163 6.91 10.55 -13.55
N GLU A 164 6.39 9.45 -14.09
CA GLU A 164 5.37 9.47 -15.14
C GLU A 164 3.97 9.90 -14.69
N LEU A 165 3.63 9.70 -13.41
CA LEU A 165 2.30 10.04 -12.88
C LEU A 165 2.26 11.42 -12.25
N TYR A 166 3.35 11.75 -11.57
CA TYR A 166 3.38 12.88 -10.67
C TYR A 166 4.39 13.92 -11.15
N GLY A 167 5.29 13.61 -12.07
CA GLY A 167 6.38 14.52 -12.43
C GLY A 167 7.41 14.63 -11.31
N ILE A 168 7.61 13.55 -10.53
CA ILE A 168 8.65 13.48 -9.49
C ILE A 168 9.93 12.99 -10.13
N GLY A 169 10.87 13.90 -10.38
CA GLY A 169 12.21 13.57 -10.83
C GLY A 169 13.16 13.35 -9.65
N PHE A 170 14.11 12.45 -9.83
CA PHE A 170 15.28 12.32 -8.96
C PHE A 170 16.43 13.08 -9.60
N THR A 171 17.10 13.90 -8.80
CA THR A 171 18.23 14.73 -9.20
C THR A 171 19.56 14.04 -8.93
N ASN A 172 19.62 13.23 -7.87
CA ASN A 172 20.79 12.41 -7.59
C ASN A 172 20.83 11.19 -8.53
N VAL A 173 22.03 10.87 -9.01
CA VAL A 173 22.25 9.65 -9.80
C VAL A 173 22.11 8.45 -8.87
N TYR A 174 21.34 7.45 -9.31
CA TYR A 174 21.24 6.17 -8.62
C TYR A 174 21.25 5.01 -9.61
N GLU A 175 21.70 3.85 -9.14
CA GLU A 175 21.85 2.65 -9.97
C GLU A 175 21.00 1.49 -9.43
N VAL A 176 20.41 0.72 -10.34
CA VAL A 176 19.74 -0.53 -9.97
C VAL A 176 20.76 -1.54 -9.48
N GLY A 177 20.49 -2.14 -8.32
CA GLY A 177 21.38 -3.05 -7.60
C GLY A 177 22.22 -2.37 -6.52
N ALA A 178 22.23 -1.03 -6.46
CA ALA A 178 22.94 -0.29 -5.42
C ALA A 178 22.11 -0.13 -4.14
N THR A 179 22.82 0.06 -3.02
CA THR A 179 22.25 0.36 -1.71
C THR A 179 22.73 1.74 -1.27
N TYR A 180 21.81 2.58 -0.82
CA TYR A 180 22.06 3.93 -0.34
C TYR A 180 21.70 4.00 1.15
N THR A 181 22.69 4.31 1.98
CA THR A 181 22.56 4.46 3.44
C THR A 181 22.11 5.87 3.81
N SER A 182 21.67 6.05 5.06
CA SER A 182 21.07 7.30 5.55
C SER A 182 21.97 8.53 5.52
N ASP A 183 23.28 8.34 5.44
CA ASP A 183 24.29 9.38 5.29
C ASP A 183 24.41 9.92 3.85
N SER A 184 23.71 9.32 2.88
CA SER A 184 23.73 9.76 1.48
C SER A 184 22.60 10.74 1.15
N ASP A 185 22.92 11.78 0.37
CA ASP A 185 21.91 12.72 -0.16
C ASP A 185 20.85 12.00 -1.02
N THR A 186 21.26 10.95 -1.74
CA THR A 186 20.36 10.09 -2.52
C THR A 186 19.29 9.42 -1.65
N PHE A 187 19.66 8.93 -0.46
CA PHE A 187 18.69 8.36 0.48
C PHE A 187 17.69 9.42 0.95
N GLY A 188 18.17 10.62 1.32
CA GLY A 188 17.30 11.74 1.69
C GLY A 188 16.31 12.09 0.57
N GLU A 189 16.78 12.15 -0.67
CA GLU A 189 15.92 12.38 -1.84
C GLU A 189 14.89 11.27 -2.05
N PHE A 190 15.28 9.99 -1.87
CA PHE A 190 14.33 8.88 -1.93
C PHE A 190 13.20 9.04 -0.93
N LEU A 191 13.49 9.39 0.32
CA LEU A 191 12.45 9.60 1.32
C LEU A 191 11.55 10.80 0.97
N ALA A 192 12.15 11.93 0.60
CA ALA A 192 11.42 13.16 0.29
C ALA A 192 10.49 13.00 -0.93
N ASN A 193 11.00 12.44 -2.03
CA ASN A 193 10.22 12.22 -3.26
C ASN A 193 9.14 11.17 -3.08
N THR A 194 9.39 10.17 -2.24
CA THR A 194 8.40 9.15 -1.89
C THR A 194 7.31 9.73 -0.98
N MET A 195 7.64 10.68 -0.10
CA MET A 195 6.64 11.45 0.64
C MET A 195 5.81 12.34 -0.29
N LEU A 196 6.47 13.00 -1.26
CA LEU A 196 5.81 13.87 -2.23
C LEU A 196 4.81 13.12 -3.12
N SER A 197 5.09 11.87 -3.49
CA SER A 197 4.18 11.05 -4.29
C SER A 197 2.91 10.69 -3.52
N GLY A 198 3.09 10.33 -2.26
CA GLY A 198 1.99 10.25 -1.31
C GLY A 198 1.25 11.58 -1.27
N ASP A 199 1.95 12.70 -1.08
CA ASP A 199 1.36 14.03 -1.02
C ASP A 199 0.50 14.40 -2.24
N ARG A 200 0.84 13.93 -3.43
CA ARG A 200 0.01 14.14 -4.63
C ARG A 200 -1.23 13.25 -4.70
N TYR A 201 -1.20 12.08 -4.05
CA TYR A 201 -2.36 11.19 -4.00
C TYR A 201 -3.52 11.78 -3.19
N MET A 202 -3.30 12.31 -1.98
CA MET A 202 -4.41 12.93 -1.23
C MET A 202 -4.73 14.34 -1.69
N ALA A 203 -3.82 15.03 -2.39
CA ALA A 203 -4.22 16.25 -3.10
C ALA A 203 -5.34 15.94 -4.12
N ARG A 204 -5.23 14.80 -4.83
CA ARG A 204 -6.32 14.31 -5.70
C ARG A 204 -7.57 13.92 -4.92
N VAL A 205 -7.43 13.25 -3.77
CA VAL A 205 -8.58 12.94 -2.90
C VAL A 205 -9.30 14.22 -2.49
N ALA A 206 -8.56 15.20 -1.98
CA ALA A 206 -9.09 16.50 -1.55
C ALA A 206 -9.76 17.26 -2.70
N HIS A 207 -9.19 17.21 -3.92
CA HIS A 207 -9.78 17.83 -5.10
C HIS A 207 -11.17 17.28 -5.44
N HIS A 208 -11.41 15.99 -5.18
CA HIS A 208 -12.70 15.35 -5.45
C HIS A 208 -13.62 15.28 -4.23
N THR A 209 -13.10 15.52 -3.02
CA THR A 209 -13.90 15.66 -1.81
C THR A 209 -14.64 17.00 -1.85
N ASP A 210 -15.90 17.01 -1.45
CA ASP A 210 -16.67 18.24 -1.42
C ASP A 210 -16.17 19.22 -0.34
N ALA A 211 -16.57 20.49 -0.44
CA ALA A 211 -16.16 21.54 0.50
C ALA A 211 -16.66 21.30 1.95
N SER A 212 -17.64 20.41 2.15
CA SER A 212 -18.09 20.05 3.49
C SER A 212 -17.17 19.03 4.17
N GLY A 213 -16.24 18.44 3.41
CA GLY A 213 -15.40 17.33 3.86
C GLY A 213 -16.14 16.00 3.90
N SER A 214 -17.34 15.91 3.31
CA SER A 214 -18.08 14.64 3.24
C SER A 214 -17.38 13.70 2.27
N MET A 215 -17.19 12.45 2.70
CA MET A 215 -16.55 11.42 1.90
C MET A 215 -17.58 10.38 1.49
N THR A 216 -17.73 10.19 0.18
CA THR A 216 -18.52 9.11 -0.40
C THR A 216 -17.67 7.86 -0.63
N GLU A 217 -18.31 6.72 -0.86
CA GLU A 217 -17.60 5.49 -1.24
C GLU A 217 -16.79 5.67 -2.54
N GLN A 218 -17.29 6.46 -3.50
CA GLN A 218 -16.76 6.51 -4.87
C GLN A 218 -16.84 7.93 -5.46
N TRP A 219 -16.16 8.12 -6.59
CA TRP A 219 -16.32 9.28 -7.48
C TRP A 219 -16.71 8.83 -8.89
N LEU A 220 -17.29 9.70 -9.71
CA LEU A 220 -17.55 9.40 -11.12
C LEU A 220 -16.24 9.39 -11.93
N ARG A 221 -16.06 8.39 -12.81
CA ARG A 221 -14.79 8.17 -13.54
C ARG A 221 -14.41 9.24 -14.56
N GLY A 222 -15.38 10.04 -15.00
CA GLY A 222 -15.17 11.11 -15.96
C GLY A 222 -14.89 12.42 -15.25
N GLU A 223 -15.81 12.83 -14.39
CA GLU A 223 -15.88 14.21 -13.85
C GLU A 223 -15.44 14.30 -12.38
N GLY A 224 -15.29 13.17 -11.67
CA GLY A 224 -14.87 13.18 -10.28
C GLY A 224 -15.93 13.59 -9.27
N THR A 225 -17.20 13.69 -9.66
CA THR A 225 -18.29 14.00 -8.71
C THR A 225 -18.46 12.87 -7.69
N PRO A 226 -18.59 13.19 -6.38
CA PRO A 226 -18.91 12.20 -5.34
C PRO A 226 -20.16 11.36 -5.65
N THR A 227 -20.10 10.05 -5.43
CA THR A 227 -21.22 9.13 -5.67
C THR A 227 -21.13 7.86 -4.80
N GLY A 228 -22.22 7.09 -4.74
CA GLY A 228 -22.32 5.91 -3.87
C GLY A 228 -22.79 6.25 -2.47
N ALA A 229 -22.45 5.43 -1.48
CA ALA A 229 -22.86 5.65 -0.09
C ALA A 229 -22.20 6.93 0.47
N PRO A 230 -22.98 7.92 0.94
CA PRO A 230 -22.43 9.12 1.55
C PRO A 230 -21.98 8.84 2.98
N ASN A 231 -20.97 9.59 3.43
CA ASN A 231 -20.43 9.54 4.79
C ASN A 231 -20.10 8.11 5.27
N LEU A 232 -19.55 7.29 4.38
CA LEU A 232 -19.12 5.95 4.75
C LEU A 232 -17.95 6.08 5.75
N THR A 233 -18.04 5.40 6.90
CA THR A 233 -17.05 5.51 7.98
C THR A 233 -15.62 5.22 7.51
N TRP A 234 -15.47 4.25 6.62
CA TRP A 234 -14.16 3.76 6.22
C TRP A 234 -13.32 4.75 5.41
N PRO A 235 -13.86 5.50 4.42
CA PRO A 235 -13.16 6.64 3.82
C PRO A 235 -12.56 7.62 4.85
N PHE A 236 -13.27 7.95 5.93
CA PHE A 236 -12.74 8.80 7.00
C PHE A 236 -11.61 8.12 7.78
N GLU A 237 -11.75 6.83 8.11
CA GLU A 237 -10.71 6.05 8.78
C GLU A 237 -9.42 5.97 7.94
N VAL A 238 -9.56 5.71 6.63
CA VAL A 238 -8.42 5.66 5.71
C VAL A 238 -7.76 7.03 5.60
N HIS A 239 -8.54 8.11 5.49
CA HIS A 239 -8.00 9.47 5.43
C HIS A 239 -7.23 9.85 6.70
N THR A 240 -7.81 9.59 7.87
CA THR A 240 -7.17 9.87 9.16
C THR A 240 -5.94 9.00 9.42
N SER A 241 -5.98 7.72 9.01
CA SER A 241 -4.81 6.85 9.05
C SER A 241 -3.68 7.39 8.16
N ALA A 242 -3.98 7.77 6.92
CA ALA A 242 -3.00 8.35 6.00
C ALA A 242 -2.36 9.63 6.56
N ALA A 243 -3.16 10.50 7.20
CA ALA A 243 -2.67 11.73 7.83
C ALA A 243 -1.71 11.44 9.02
N ARG A 244 -2.03 10.45 9.87
CA ARG A 244 -1.16 10.04 10.99
C ARG A 244 0.18 9.49 10.51
N HIS A 245 0.16 8.64 9.48
CA HIS A 245 1.38 8.08 8.89
C HIS A 245 2.22 9.18 8.20
N ARG A 246 1.58 10.16 7.55
CA ARG A 246 2.29 11.29 6.95
C ARG A 246 2.98 12.13 8.02
N ALA A 247 2.30 12.40 9.13
CA ALA A 247 2.88 13.14 10.24
C ALA A 247 4.12 12.42 10.78
N ALA A 248 4.08 11.09 10.94
CA ALA A 248 5.25 10.31 11.35
C ALA A 248 6.39 10.37 10.31
N ALA A 249 6.08 10.21 9.02
CA ALA A 249 7.06 10.32 7.94
C ALA A 249 7.70 11.71 7.87
N SER A 250 6.92 12.78 8.08
CA SER A 250 7.43 14.16 8.06
C SER A 250 8.52 14.39 9.12
N ARG A 251 8.39 13.79 10.30
CA ARG A 251 9.41 13.91 11.36
C ARG A 251 10.71 13.23 10.95
N ILE A 252 10.60 12.12 10.24
CA ILE A 252 11.73 11.37 9.70
C ILE A 252 12.43 12.16 8.59
N VAL A 253 11.67 12.69 7.63
CA VAL A 253 12.23 13.33 6.43
C VAL A 253 12.77 14.73 6.73
N TYR A 254 12.08 15.51 7.57
CA TYR A 254 12.37 16.93 7.77
C TYR A 254 12.86 17.27 9.18
N GLY A 255 12.79 16.33 10.15
CA GLY A 255 13.23 16.57 11.53
C GLY A 255 12.28 17.43 12.36
N ASN A 256 11.06 17.69 11.87
CA ASN A 256 10.04 18.56 12.49
C ASN A 256 9.11 17.79 13.42
#